data_AF-A0A6I9XTH0-F1
#
_entry.id   AF-A0A6I9XTH0-F1
#
_cell.length_a   1.000
_cell.length_b   1.000
_cell.length_c   1.000
_cell.angle_alpha   90.00
_cell.angle_beta   90.00
_cell.angle_gamma   90.00
#
_symmetry.space_group_name_H-M   'P 1'
#
loop_
_entity.id
_entity.type
_entity.pdbx_description
1 polymer ?
#
loop_
_entity_poly.entity_id
_entity_poly.type
_entity_poly.pdbx_seq_one_letter_code
_entity_poly.pdbx_strand_id
1 'polypeptide(L)'
;SIVGALHARFTAQIRGAVDLSLYPRPDGYSSRELVKKVSDVIWNSLSRSYFKDRAHIQSLFSFITGTKLDSSGVAFAVVGACQALGLYDVHLALSEDHAWVVFGKDGEQTAEVTWHGKGNEDRRGQTVNSGVAERSWLYLKGSYLRCTRQMEVAFMVCAINPSIDLHSDSLELLQLQQKFLFLLFSLFLRYPMALGNLADLEELEPTPGRPDPLFIYHQGINSAKQYYNNEHIYPYIYLASYHCRNKNVKEALEAWADSATVIQDYNYCREDEEIYKEFFDVANDVVPNLLKEVASLADSTEEKGAAERGEVSGVTTIILNNQPLLCGQLL
;
A
#
# COMPACT_ATOMS: atom_id res chain seq x y z
N SER A 1 -23.25 -12.65 22.31
CA SER A 1 -21.98 -11.93 22.56
C SER A 1 -21.94 -10.68 21.69
N ILE A 2 -21.09 -9.70 22.02
CA ILE A 2 -20.98 -8.41 21.29
C ILE A 2 -20.67 -8.62 19.81
N VAL A 3 -19.66 -9.45 19.51
CA VAL A 3 -19.24 -9.75 18.12
C VAL A 3 -20.37 -10.38 17.31
N GLY A 4 -21.13 -11.31 17.89
CA GLY A 4 -22.26 -11.95 17.21
C GLY A 4 -23.37 -10.95 16.83
N ALA A 5 -23.63 -9.95 17.67
CA ALA A 5 -24.62 -8.91 17.38
C ALA A 5 -24.16 -7.97 16.24
N LEU A 6 -22.88 -7.58 16.23
CA LEU A 6 -22.31 -6.75 15.16
C LEU A 6 -22.35 -7.48 13.80
N HIS A 7 -21.97 -8.76 13.79
CA HIS A 7 -22.04 -9.60 12.60
C HIS A 7 -23.49 -9.78 12.10
N ALA A 8 -24.43 -10.05 13.00
CA ALA A 8 -25.86 -10.18 12.66
C ALA A 8 -26.41 -8.87 12.07
N ARG A 9 -26.01 -7.71 12.60
CA ARG A 9 -26.43 -6.41 12.08
C ARG A 9 -25.93 -6.15 10.67
N PHE A 10 -24.65 -6.42 10.39
CA PHE A 10 -24.10 -6.30 9.04
C PHE A 10 -24.82 -7.22 8.05
N THR A 11 -24.92 -8.52 8.38
CA THR A 11 -25.53 -9.50 7.47
C THR A 11 -27.02 -9.23 7.23
N ALA A 12 -27.77 -8.79 8.24
CA ALA A 12 -29.17 -8.40 8.09
C ALA A 12 -29.34 -7.17 7.18
N GLN A 13 -28.48 -6.15 7.33
CA GLN A 13 -28.50 -4.96 6.49
C GLN A 13 -28.25 -5.31 5.01
N ILE A 14 -27.23 -6.14 4.72
CA ILE A 14 -26.91 -6.53 3.35
C ILE A 14 -28.02 -7.41 2.74
N ARG A 15 -28.45 -8.46 3.45
CA ARG A 15 -29.48 -9.39 2.95
C ARG A 15 -30.86 -8.73 2.80
N GLY A 16 -31.16 -7.74 3.62
CA GLY A 16 -32.41 -6.98 3.52
C GLY A 16 -32.44 -5.98 2.36
N ALA A 17 -31.27 -5.54 1.87
CA ALA A 17 -31.17 -4.50 0.83
C ALA A 17 -30.87 -5.05 -0.58
N VAL A 18 -30.41 -6.30 -0.68
CA VAL A 18 -30.06 -6.96 -1.94
C VAL A 18 -30.91 -8.21 -2.13
N ASP A 19 -31.91 -8.11 -3.01
CA ASP A 19 -32.71 -9.26 -3.43
C ASP A 19 -32.00 -10.00 -4.58
N LEU A 20 -31.41 -11.15 -4.27
CA LEU A 20 -30.68 -11.97 -5.25
C LEU A 20 -31.59 -12.55 -6.34
N SER A 21 -32.91 -12.60 -6.16
CA SER A 21 -33.83 -13.10 -7.19
C SER A 21 -33.90 -12.17 -8.42
N LEU A 22 -33.59 -10.88 -8.22
CA LEU A 22 -33.52 -9.87 -9.28
C LEU A 22 -32.23 -9.93 -10.11
N TYR A 23 -31.25 -10.73 -9.66
CA TYR A 23 -29.94 -10.85 -10.31
C TYR A 23 -29.60 -12.32 -10.56
N PRO A 24 -30.20 -12.95 -11.59
CA PRO A 24 -29.92 -14.34 -11.94
C PRO A 24 -28.42 -14.58 -12.21
N ARG A 25 -27.90 -15.70 -11.70
CA ARG A 25 -26.50 -16.14 -11.86
C ARG A 25 -26.45 -17.49 -12.60
N PRO A 26 -26.83 -17.54 -13.89
CA PRO A 26 -26.99 -18.81 -14.62
C PRO A 26 -25.70 -19.64 -14.67
N ASP A 27 -24.55 -18.99 -14.79
CA ASP A 27 -23.24 -19.64 -14.82
C ASP A 27 -22.54 -19.66 -13.44
N GLY A 28 -23.25 -19.32 -12.37
CA GLY A 28 -22.70 -19.23 -11.01
C GLY A 28 -21.86 -17.97 -10.73
N TYR A 29 -21.64 -17.11 -11.72
CA TYR A 29 -20.89 -15.85 -11.57
C TYR A 29 -21.80 -14.66 -11.32
N SER A 30 -21.27 -13.65 -10.63
CA SER A 30 -21.96 -12.40 -10.33
C SER A 30 -21.97 -11.46 -11.53
N SER A 31 -23.07 -10.71 -11.73
CA SER A 31 -23.13 -9.69 -12.78
C SER A 31 -22.61 -8.34 -12.29
N ARG A 32 -22.28 -7.44 -13.22
CA ARG A 32 -21.84 -6.08 -12.90
C ARG A 32 -22.90 -5.29 -12.15
N GLU A 33 -24.17 -5.48 -12.52
CA GLU A 33 -25.33 -4.83 -11.91
C GLU A 33 -25.50 -5.28 -10.46
N LEU A 34 -25.27 -6.57 -10.17
CA LEU A 34 -25.29 -7.10 -8.81
C LEU A 34 -24.15 -6.51 -7.97
N VAL A 35 -22.92 -6.50 -8.49
CA VAL A 35 -21.75 -5.92 -7.80
C VAL A 35 -21.97 -4.42 -7.54
N LYS A 36 -22.46 -3.67 -8.53
CA LYS A 36 -22.79 -2.25 -8.39
C LYS A 36 -23.90 -2.04 -7.37
N LYS A 37 -24.92 -2.91 -7.33
CA LYS A 37 -25.99 -2.85 -6.32
C LYS A 37 -25.43 -3.03 -4.90
N VAL A 38 -24.52 -3.98 -4.68
CA VAL A 38 -23.86 -4.16 -3.38
C VAL A 38 -23.02 -2.92 -3.02
N SER A 39 -22.25 -2.38 -3.97
CA SER A 39 -21.52 -1.11 -3.78
C SER A 39 -22.44 0.04 -3.39
N ASP A 40 -23.60 0.19 -4.05
CA ASP A 40 -24.58 1.21 -3.72
C ASP A 40 -25.19 1.02 -2.33
N VAL A 41 -25.38 -0.21 -1.87
CA VAL A 41 -25.84 -0.47 -0.50
C VAL A 41 -24.81 -0.01 0.51
N ILE A 42 -23.53 -0.33 0.33
CA ILE A 42 -22.45 0.13 1.22
C ILE A 42 -22.36 1.65 1.18
N TRP A 43 -22.27 2.24 -0.01
CA TRP A 43 -22.12 3.67 -0.22
C TRP A 43 -23.25 4.49 0.42
N ASN A 44 -24.50 4.12 0.15
CA ASN A 44 -25.67 4.85 0.66
C ASN A 44 -25.86 4.67 2.17
N SER A 45 -25.16 3.71 2.78
CA SER A 45 -25.15 3.52 4.23
C SER A 45 -24.12 4.41 4.95
N LEU A 46 -23.20 5.04 4.22
CA LEU A 46 -22.19 5.92 4.81
C LEU A 46 -22.77 7.28 5.21
N SER A 47 -22.17 7.88 6.24
CA SER A 47 -22.45 9.25 6.65
C SER A 47 -22.18 10.22 5.48
N ARG A 48 -23.09 11.18 5.26
CA ARG A 48 -22.97 12.14 4.13
C ARG A 48 -21.76 13.06 4.21
N SER A 49 -21.23 13.31 5.41
CA SER A 49 -20.09 14.19 5.63
C SER A 49 -19.26 13.67 6.80
N TYR A 50 -18.00 13.35 6.50
CA TYR A 50 -16.95 13.05 7.46
C TYR A 50 -15.59 13.21 6.76
N PHE A 51 -14.53 13.36 7.56
CA PHE A 51 -13.16 13.38 7.05
C PHE A 51 -12.77 11.98 6.57
N LYS A 52 -12.59 11.83 5.26
CA LYS A 52 -12.29 10.55 4.59
C LYS A 52 -10.91 10.00 4.91
N ASP A 53 -9.98 10.88 5.28
CA ASP A 53 -8.59 10.54 5.62
C ASP A 53 -8.40 10.33 7.14
N ARG A 54 -9.49 10.19 7.89
CA ARG A 54 -9.44 10.01 9.34
C ARG A 54 -8.98 8.58 9.68
N ALA A 55 -8.05 8.44 10.61
CA ALA A 55 -7.64 7.11 11.12
C ALA A 55 -8.82 6.33 11.74
N HIS A 56 -8.67 5.00 11.77
CA HIS A 56 -9.57 4.02 12.40
C HIS A 56 -10.96 3.87 11.79
N ILE A 57 -11.14 4.27 10.52
CA ILE A 57 -12.40 4.07 9.79
C ILE A 57 -12.33 2.98 8.71
N GLN A 58 -11.24 2.22 8.58
CA GLN A 58 -11.03 1.18 7.58
C GLN A 58 -11.89 -0.10 7.76
N SER A 59 -12.46 -0.33 8.95
CA SER A 59 -13.02 -1.64 9.32
C SER A 59 -14.56 -1.71 9.26
N LEU A 60 -15.09 -2.95 9.13
CA LEU A 60 -16.53 -3.20 9.26
C LEU A 60 -17.09 -2.79 10.64
N PHE A 61 -16.25 -2.75 11.67
CA PHE A 61 -16.65 -2.20 12.97
C PHE A 61 -17.00 -0.71 12.86
N SER A 62 -16.16 0.09 12.18
CA SER A 62 -16.44 1.50 11.90
C SER A 62 -17.70 1.65 11.03
N PHE A 63 -17.87 0.81 10.02
CA PHE A 63 -19.07 0.82 9.17
C PHE A 63 -20.35 0.61 10.00
N ILE A 64 -20.39 -0.40 10.86
CA ILE A 64 -21.60 -0.73 11.63
C ILE A 64 -21.86 0.23 12.78
N THR A 65 -20.82 0.68 13.48
CA THR A 65 -20.97 1.51 14.67
C THR A 65 -21.02 3.00 14.37
N GLY A 66 -20.32 3.44 13.31
CA GLY A 66 -20.13 4.86 12.99
C GLY A 66 -20.48 5.26 11.55
N THR A 67 -20.90 4.31 10.70
CA THR A 67 -21.24 4.53 9.28
C THR A 67 -20.18 5.31 8.51
N LYS A 68 -18.91 5.04 8.78
CA LYS A 68 -17.75 5.69 8.16
C LYS A 68 -16.80 4.62 7.64
N LEU A 69 -16.31 4.83 6.43
CA LEU A 69 -15.26 4.03 5.80
C LEU A 69 -14.28 4.95 5.09
N ASP A 70 -13.01 4.61 5.04
CA ASP A 70 -12.07 5.21 4.08
C ASP A 70 -12.26 4.56 2.70
N SER A 71 -11.49 5.01 1.70
CA SER A 71 -11.67 4.55 0.32
C SER A 71 -11.52 3.02 0.19
N SER A 72 -10.40 2.46 0.67
CA SER A 72 -10.13 1.03 0.57
C SER A 72 -11.03 0.20 1.49
N GLY A 73 -11.42 0.74 2.65
CA GLY A 73 -12.41 0.15 3.55
C GLY A 73 -13.78 -0.05 2.90
N VAL A 74 -14.21 0.85 2.00
CA VAL A 74 -15.43 0.65 1.19
C VAL A 74 -15.28 -0.54 0.25
N ALA A 75 -14.17 -0.65 -0.48
CA ALA A 75 -13.93 -1.78 -1.38
C ALA A 75 -13.92 -3.11 -0.61
N PHE A 76 -13.24 -3.16 0.54
CA PHE A 76 -13.26 -4.32 1.43
C PHE A 76 -14.65 -4.65 1.97
N ALA A 77 -15.44 -3.65 2.36
CA ALA A 77 -16.80 -3.85 2.84
C ALA A 77 -17.73 -4.41 1.73
N VAL A 78 -17.53 -3.99 0.47
CA VAL A 78 -18.24 -4.56 -0.67
C VAL A 78 -17.89 -6.05 -0.85
N VAL A 79 -16.61 -6.42 -0.78
CA VAL A 79 -16.18 -7.82 -0.86
C VAL A 79 -16.75 -8.64 0.29
N GLY A 80 -16.72 -8.13 1.53
CA GLY A 80 -17.34 -8.79 2.69
C GLY A 80 -18.86 -8.95 2.57
N ALA A 81 -19.55 -7.95 2.01
CA ALA A 81 -20.99 -8.02 1.74
C ALA A 81 -21.32 -9.06 0.65
N CYS A 82 -20.54 -9.09 -0.42
CA CYS A 82 -20.62 -10.11 -1.46
C CYS A 82 -20.41 -11.52 -0.89
N GLN A 83 -19.40 -11.72 -0.02
CA GLN A 83 -19.18 -12.99 0.66
C GLN A 83 -20.38 -13.38 1.53
N ALA A 84 -20.97 -12.46 2.29
CA ALA A 84 -22.15 -12.70 3.14
C ALA A 84 -23.42 -13.09 2.35
N LEU A 85 -23.47 -12.73 1.06
CA LEU A 85 -24.51 -13.08 0.08
C LEU A 85 -24.18 -14.36 -0.71
N GLY A 86 -23.01 -14.99 -0.51
CA GLY A 86 -22.59 -16.18 -1.26
C GLY A 86 -22.10 -15.88 -2.68
N LEU A 87 -21.57 -14.66 -2.91
CA LEU A 87 -20.96 -14.23 -4.17
C LEU A 87 -19.46 -14.49 -4.13
N TYR A 88 -19.07 -15.77 -4.21
CA TYR A 88 -17.69 -16.18 -3.97
C TYR A 88 -16.71 -15.78 -5.07
N ASP A 89 -17.20 -15.40 -6.26
CA ASP A 89 -16.39 -14.92 -7.38
C ASP A 89 -15.92 -13.46 -7.25
N VAL A 90 -16.51 -12.68 -6.33
CA VAL A 90 -16.16 -11.27 -6.13
C VAL A 90 -14.99 -11.12 -5.18
N HIS A 91 -13.87 -10.62 -5.66
CA HIS A 91 -12.60 -10.50 -4.93
C HIS A 91 -12.06 -9.08 -4.92
N LEU A 92 -11.27 -8.77 -3.90
CA LEU A 92 -10.61 -7.48 -3.78
C LEU A 92 -9.49 -7.34 -4.82
N ALA A 93 -9.40 -6.18 -5.45
CA ALA A 93 -8.28 -5.79 -6.29
C ALA A 93 -7.58 -4.58 -5.67
N LEU A 94 -6.26 -4.59 -5.65
CA LEU A 94 -5.44 -3.55 -5.02
C LEU A 94 -4.32 -3.12 -5.95
N SER A 95 -4.21 -1.82 -6.21
CA SER A 95 -2.96 -1.21 -6.61
C SER A 95 -2.18 -0.75 -5.37
N GLU A 96 -1.20 0.12 -5.59
CA GLU A 96 -0.40 0.72 -4.52
C GLU A 96 -1.13 1.86 -3.80
N ASP A 97 -2.18 2.45 -4.39
CA ASP A 97 -2.95 3.58 -3.81
C ASP A 97 -4.47 3.53 -4.08
N HIS A 98 -4.98 2.45 -4.66
CA HIS A 98 -6.41 2.31 -4.92
C HIS A 98 -6.93 0.88 -4.77
N ALA A 99 -8.24 0.76 -4.55
CA ALA A 99 -8.92 -0.50 -4.35
C ALA A 99 -10.23 -0.58 -5.13
N TRP A 100 -10.45 -1.70 -5.79
CA TRP A 100 -11.69 -2.02 -6.50
C TRP A 100 -12.01 -3.51 -6.39
N VAL A 101 -12.93 -4.04 -7.20
CA VAL A 101 -13.22 -5.48 -7.20
C VAL A 101 -13.00 -6.13 -8.56
N VAL A 102 -12.54 -7.38 -8.54
CA VAL A 102 -12.61 -8.30 -9.67
C VAL A 102 -13.72 -9.33 -9.46
N PHE A 103 -14.38 -9.77 -10.53
CA PHE A 103 -15.47 -10.73 -10.46
C PHE A 103 -15.71 -11.41 -11.81
N GLY A 104 -16.71 -12.28 -11.89
CA GLY A 104 -17.01 -13.00 -13.12
C GLY A 104 -16.16 -14.26 -13.28
N LYS A 105 -16.28 -14.88 -14.46
CA LYS A 105 -15.49 -16.05 -14.81
C LYS A 105 -13.99 -15.69 -14.75
N ASP A 106 -13.22 -16.50 -14.05
CA ASP A 106 -11.77 -16.34 -13.86
C ASP A 106 -11.32 -14.97 -13.30
N GLY A 107 -12.25 -14.17 -12.76
CA GLY A 107 -11.97 -12.82 -12.24
C GLY A 107 -11.62 -11.79 -13.33
N GLU A 108 -12.06 -11.99 -14.57
CA GLU A 108 -11.71 -11.14 -15.71
C GLU A 108 -12.41 -9.77 -15.70
N GLN A 109 -13.56 -9.66 -15.03
CA GLN A 109 -14.27 -8.39 -14.94
C GLN A 109 -13.75 -7.56 -13.78
N THR A 110 -13.70 -6.25 -13.98
CA THR A 110 -13.35 -5.28 -12.93
C THR A 110 -14.51 -4.29 -12.74
N ALA A 111 -14.73 -3.84 -11.51
CA ALA A 111 -15.65 -2.75 -11.22
C ALA A 111 -15.09 -1.84 -10.14
N GLU A 112 -15.06 -0.55 -10.43
CA GLU A 112 -14.89 0.50 -9.42
C GLU A 112 -16.05 0.42 -8.41
N VAL A 113 -15.74 0.48 -7.11
CA VAL A 113 -16.75 0.38 -6.04
C VAL A 113 -16.61 1.44 -4.96
N THR A 114 -15.56 2.25 -5.03
CA THR A 114 -15.22 3.32 -4.10
C THR A 114 -14.75 4.56 -4.88
N TRP A 115 -14.37 5.62 -4.17
CA TRP A 115 -13.77 6.83 -4.74
C TRP A 115 -12.24 6.73 -4.71
N HIS A 116 -11.56 7.52 -5.53
CA HIS A 116 -10.12 7.79 -5.38
C HIS A 116 -9.89 9.30 -5.26
N GLY A 117 -8.90 9.69 -4.45
CA GLY A 117 -8.53 11.08 -4.23
C GLY A 117 -9.66 11.99 -3.73
N LYS A 118 -9.53 13.30 -4.05
CA LYS A 118 -10.46 14.36 -3.63
C LYS A 118 -11.43 14.81 -4.74
N GLY A 119 -11.43 14.11 -5.88
CA GLY A 119 -12.29 14.40 -7.03
C GLY A 119 -13.77 14.06 -6.80
N ASN A 120 -14.65 14.69 -7.59
CA ASN A 120 -16.11 14.48 -7.54
C ASN A 120 -16.62 13.49 -8.60
N GLU A 121 -15.76 12.87 -9.40
CA GLU A 121 -16.18 11.91 -10.43
C GLU A 121 -16.48 10.55 -9.81
N ASP A 122 -17.77 10.18 -9.75
CA ASP A 122 -18.19 8.84 -9.35
C ASP A 122 -17.96 7.86 -10.51
N ARG A 123 -16.83 7.13 -10.46
CA ARG A 123 -16.50 6.07 -11.42
C ARG A 123 -17.10 4.71 -11.05
N ARG A 124 -17.87 4.59 -9.95
CA ARG A 124 -18.35 3.29 -9.46
C ARG A 124 -19.18 2.57 -10.52
N GLY A 125 -18.91 1.29 -10.70
CA GLY A 125 -19.51 0.41 -11.70
C GLY A 125 -18.76 0.36 -13.03
N GLN A 126 -17.85 1.31 -13.30
CA GLN A 126 -17.01 1.30 -14.51
C GLN A 126 -15.87 0.29 -14.39
N THR A 127 -15.30 -0.09 -15.53
CA THR A 127 -14.08 -0.91 -15.61
C THR A 127 -12.83 -0.05 -15.37
N VAL A 128 -11.74 -0.66 -14.92
CA VAL A 128 -10.43 -0.01 -14.76
C VAL A 128 -9.61 0.05 -16.04
N ASN A 129 -10.13 -0.47 -17.17
CA ASN A 129 -9.39 -0.60 -18.43
C ASN A 129 -8.83 0.74 -18.96
N SER A 130 -9.53 1.85 -18.74
CA SER A 130 -9.05 3.19 -19.13
C SER A 130 -7.72 3.50 -18.44
N GLY A 131 -7.67 3.32 -17.12
CA GLY A 131 -6.49 3.55 -16.29
C GLY A 131 -5.32 2.62 -16.63
N VAL A 132 -5.64 1.36 -16.93
CA VAL A 132 -4.62 0.40 -17.42
C VAL A 132 -4.07 0.85 -18.78
N ALA A 133 -4.93 1.29 -19.71
CA ALA A 133 -4.53 1.68 -21.06
C ALA A 133 -3.72 2.98 -21.11
N GLU A 134 -4.01 3.94 -20.23
CA GLU A 134 -3.23 5.18 -20.11
C GLU A 134 -1.87 4.96 -19.42
N ARG A 135 -1.63 3.77 -18.85
CA ARG A 135 -0.41 3.42 -18.11
C ARG A 135 -0.18 4.32 -16.90
N SER A 136 -1.25 4.63 -16.15
CA SER A 136 -1.13 5.33 -14.87
C SER A 136 -0.62 4.39 -13.79
N TRP A 137 0.12 4.96 -12.82
CA TRP A 137 0.62 4.20 -11.68
C TRP A 137 -0.54 3.66 -10.84
N LEU A 138 -1.62 4.43 -10.72
CA LEU A 138 -2.82 4.05 -9.98
C LEU A 138 -3.39 2.67 -10.34
N TYR A 139 -3.24 2.22 -11.58
CA TYR A 139 -3.73 0.92 -12.06
C TYR A 139 -2.60 -0.05 -12.47
N LEU A 140 -1.35 0.33 -12.21
CA LEU A 140 -0.15 -0.50 -12.34
C LEU A 140 -0.02 -1.22 -13.69
N LYS A 141 -0.43 -0.58 -14.80
CA LYS A 141 -0.46 -1.19 -16.16
C LYS A 141 -1.17 -2.56 -16.23
N GLY A 142 -2.05 -2.86 -15.26
CA GLY A 142 -2.74 -4.14 -15.14
C GLY A 142 -2.07 -5.18 -14.23
N SER A 143 -0.87 -4.91 -13.72
CA SER A 143 -0.13 -5.75 -12.76
C SER A 143 -0.49 -5.46 -11.30
N TYR A 144 -1.76 -5.15 -11.04
CA TYR A 144 -2.30 -4.99 -9.69
C TYR A 144 -2.60 -6.35 -9.02
N LEU A 145 -2.77 -6.34 -7.69
CA LEU A 145 -3.10 -7.54 -6.94
C LEU A 145 -4.55 -7.94 -7.20
N ARG A 146 -4.77 -9.17 -7.65
CA ARG A 146 -6.07 -9.85 -7.62
C ARG A 146 -6.09 -10.78 -6.42
N CYS A 147 -6.76 -10.35 -5.34
CA CYS A 147 -6.66 -11.03 -4.07
C CYS A 147 -7.42 -12.37 -4.07
N THR A 148 -6.85 -13.37 -3.39
CA THR A 148 -7.61 -14.50 -2.86
C THR A 148 -8.22 -14.13 -1.50
N ARG A 149 -9.05 -15.00 -0.91
CA ARG A 149 -9.56 -14.77 0.46
C ARG A 149 -8.44 -14.63 1.49
N GLN A 150 -7.34 -15.36 1.32
CA GLN A 150 -6.18 -15.27 2.21
C GLN A 150 -5.48 -13.92 2.08
N MET A 151 -5.39 -13.38 0.85
CA MET A 151 -4.83 -12.04 0.61
C MET A 151 -5.77 -10.94 1.12
N GLU A 152 -7.09 -11.12 1.07
CA GLU A 152 -8.05 -10.20 1.68
C GLU A 152 -7.94 -10.17 3.21
N VAL A 153 -7.63 -11.32 3.84
CA VAL A 153 -7.28 -11.36 5.27
C VAL A 153 -5.96 -10.63 5.53
N ALA A 154 -4.95 -10.82 4.68
CA ALA A 154 -3.69 -10.08 4.80
C ALA A 154 -3.89 -8.56 4.63
N PHE A 155 -4.78 -8.13 3.72
CA PHE A 155 -5.16 -6.73 3.56
C PHE A 155 -5.73 -6.15 4.85
N MET A 156 -6.73 -6.80 5.48
CA MET A 156 -7.31 -6.27 6.71
C MET A 156 -6.33 -6.27 7.90
N VAL A 157 -5.32 -7.16 7.90
CA VAL A 157 -4.22 -7.13 8.87
C VAL A 157 -3.28 -5.95 8.59
N CYS A 158 -2.88 -5.73 7.34
CA CYS A 158 -2.08 -4.56 6.95
C CYS A 158 -2.81 -3.24 7.25
N ALA A 159 -4.14 -3.25 7.14
CA ALA A 159 -4.97 -2.08 7.42
C ALA A 159 -5.13 -1.80 8.93
N ILE A 160 -4.65 -2.65 9.85
CA ILE A 160 -4.58 -2.30 11.27
C ILE A 160 -3.75 -1.02 11.40
N ASN A 161 -4.35 0.02 11.98
CA ASN A 161 -3.67 1.28 12.23
C ASN A 161 -3.34 1.36 13.74
N PRO A 162 -2.06 1.24 14.12
CA PRO A 162 -1.64 1.28 15.51
C PRO A 162 -1.61 2.69 16.12
N SER A 163 -1.62 3.74 15.30
CA SER A 163 -1.44 5.11 15.76
C SER A 163 -2.59 5.60 16.63
N ILE A 164 -2.25 6.15 17.80
CA ILE A 164 -3.19 6.77 18.73
C ILE A 164 -3.30 8.27 18.41
N ASP A 165 -2.15 8.90 18.14
CA ASP A 165 -2.01 10.27 17.67
C ASP A 165 -0.76 10.41 16.77
N LEU A 166 -0.33 11.64 16.49
CA LEU A 166 0.80 11.93 15.59
C LEU A 166 2.16 11.47 16.13
N HIS A 167 2.26 11.12 17.41
CA HIS A 167 3.54 10.85 18.09
C HIS A 167 3.54 9.55 18.89
N SER A 168 2.43 8.82 18.92
CA SER A 168 2.28 7.60 19.71
C SER A 168 1.50 6.52 18.99
N ASP A 169 2.01 5.29 19.11
CA ASP A 169 1.39 4.07 18.61
C ASP A 169 1.03 3.13 19.76
N SER A 170 -0.01 2.33 19.59
CA SER A 170 -0.36 1.23 20.50
C SER A 170 0.57 0.04 20.25
N LEU A 171 1.37 -0.29 21.26
CA LEU A 171 2.23 -1.47 21.26
C LEU A 171 1.42 -2.76 21.05
N GLU A 172 0.24 -2.86 21.64
CA GLU A 172 -0.62 -4.03 21.49
C GLU A 172 -1.08 -4.24 20.06
N LEU A 173 -1.40 -3.15 19.34
CA LEU A 173 -1.80 -3.23 17.93
C LEU A 173 -0.62 -3.55 17.02
N LEU A 174 0.56 -2.97 17.27
CA LEU A 174 1.80 -3.33 16.56
C LEU A 174 2.11 -4.82 16.70
N GLN A 175 2.12 -5.33 17.93
CA GLN A 175 2.39 -6.75 18.21
C GLN A 175 1.32 -7.67 17.61
N LEU A 176 0.05 -7.26 17.63
CA LEU A 176 -1.04 -8.03 17.02
C LEU A 176 -0.87 -8.11 15.50
N GLN A 177 -0.59 -6.98 14.85
CA GLN A 177 -0.36 -6.90 13.41
C GLN A 177 0.84 -7.75 13.00
N GLN A 178 1.98 -7.61 13.67
CA GLN A 178 3.20 -8.38 13.44
C GLN A 178 2.95 -9.89 13.57
N LYS A 179 2.29 -10.34 14.64
CA LYS A 179 1.96 -11.76 14.85
C LYS A 179 1.06 -12.31 13.75
N PHE A 180 0.06 -11.56 13.30
CA PHE A 180 -0.81 -12.00 12.21
C PHE A 180 -0.10 -12.00 10.85
N LEU A 181 0.76 -11.02 10.58
CA LEU A 181 1.58 -11.02 9.37
C LEU A 181 2.55 -12.21 9.36
N PHE A 182 3.15 -12.60 10.49
CA PHE A 182 3.91 -13.85 10.51
C PHE A 182 3.08 -15.11 10.31
N LEU A 183 1.87 -15.15 10.88
CA LEU A 183 0.96 -16.28 10.68
C LEU A 183 0.60 -16.45 9.20
N LEU A 184 0.45 -15.35 8.48
CA LEU A 184 0.06 -15.34 7.08
C LEU A 184 1.27 -15.33 6.12
N PHE A 185 2.52 -15.22 6.62
CA PHE A 185 3.73 -14.98 5.82
C PHE A 185 3.90 -15.93 4.62
N SER A 186 3.67 -17.23 4.82
CA SER A 186 3.75 -18.22 3.75
C SER A 186 2.59 -18.16 2.74
N LEU A 187 1.49 -17.49 3.11
CA LEU A 187 0.25 -17.40 2.33
C LEU A 187 0.15 -16.10 1.50
N PHE A 188 0.93 -15.05 1.82
CA PHE A 188 0.92 -13.78 1.08
C PHE A 188 2.23 -13.44 0.38
N LEU A 189 3.04 -14.43 -0.03
CA LEU A 189 4.22 -14.19 -0.87
C LEU A 189 3.93 -13.47 -2.20
N ARG A 190 2.66 -13.26 -2.54
CA ARG A 190 2.18 -12.43 -3.66
C ARG A 190 1.70 -11.05 -3.23
N TYR A 191 2.06 -10.58 -2.04
CA TYR A 191 1.63 -9.27 -1.54
C TYR A 191 2.88 -8.46 -1.14
N PRO A 192 3.50 -7.75 -2.09
CA PRO A 192 4.75 -7.02 -1.86
C PRO A 192 4.68 -6.03 -0.70
N MET A 193 3.62 -5.23 -0.61
CA MET A 193 3.46 -4.23 0.44
C MET A 193 3.24 -4.83 1.84
N ALA A 194 2.61 -6.01 1.94
CA ALA A 194 2.46 -6.70 3.22
C ALA A 194 3.81 -7.21 3.75
N LEU A 195 4.73 -7.58 2.85
CA LEU A 195 6.12 -7.92 3.21
C LEU A 195 6.88 -6.67 3.67
N GLY A 196 6.71 -5.53 3.00
CA GLY A 196 7.28 -4.25 3.45
C GLY A 196 6.80 -3.85 4.85
N ASN A 197 5.49 -3.92 5.11
CA ASN A 197 4.90 -3.65 6.42
C ASN A 197 5.47 -4.59 7.51
N LEU A 198 5.56 -5.90 7.24
CA LEU A 198 6.16 -6.84 8.19
C LEU A 198 7.64 -6.53 8.46
N ALA A 199 8.39 -6.12 7.44
CA ALA A 199 9.80 -5.75 7.59
C ALA A 199 9.97 -4.51 8.47
N ASP A 200 9.13 -3.48 8.30
CA ASP A 200 9.13 -2.29 9.17
C ASP A 200 8.81 -2.67 10.64
N LEU A 201 7.85 -3.58 10.87
CA LEU A 201 7.54 -4.07 12.22
C LEU A 201 8.70 -4.87 12.84
N GLU A 202 9.39 -5.70 12.04
CA GLU A 202 10.58 -6.42 12.49
C GLU A 202 11.80 -5.51 12.72
N GLU A 203 11.91 -4.38 12.02
CA GLU A 203 12.93 -3.37 12.32
C GLU A 203 12.64 -2.71 13.67
N LEU A 204 11.37 -2.43 13.96
CA LEU A 204 10.95 -1.79 15.21
C LEU A 204 11.12 -2.71 16.43
N GLU A 205 10.63 -3.94 16.36
CA GLU A 205 10.75 -4.93 17.44
C GLU A 205 11.02 -6.34 16.87
N PRO A 206 12.29 -6.73 16.67
CA PRO A 206 12.64 -8.01 16.05
C PRO A 206 12.10 -9.22 16.82
N THR A 207 11.52 -10.18 16.11
CA THR A 207 11.02 -11.41 16.72
C THR A 207 12.12 -12.48 16.73
N PRO A 208 12.51 -13.05 17.89
CA PRO A 208 13.56 -14.06 17.95
C PRO A 208 13.31 -15.28 17.04
N GLY A 209 14.28 -15.59 16.18
CA GLY A 209 14.20 -16.71 15.24
C GLY A 209 13.42 -16.43 13.95
N ARG A 210 12.98 -15.20 13.72
CA ARG A 210 12.40 -14.75 12.45
C ARG A 210 13.45 -14.13 11.53
N PRO A 211 13.18 -14.03 10.22
CA PRO A 211 14.11 -13.44 9.27
C PRO A 211 14.35 -11.95 9.55
N ASP A 212 15.56 -11.48 9.24
CA ASP A 212 15.91 -10.07 9.36
C ASP A 212 15.07 -9.17 8.41
N PRO A 213 14.79 -7.90 8.77
CA PRO A 213 14.02 -6.97 7.94
C PRO A 213 14.53 -6.87 6.50
N LEU A 214 15.86 -6.78 6.32
CA LEU A 214 16.49 -6.69 4.99
C LEU A 214 16.14 -7.89 4.10
N PHE A 215 16.11 -9.10 4.66
CA PHE A 215 15.68 -10.28 3.92
C PHE A 215 14.21 -10.14 3.48
N ILE A 216 13.34 -9.66 4.36
CA ILE A 216 11.90 -9.51 4.09
C ILE A 216 11.65 -8.43 3.03
N TYR A 217 12.33 -7.27 3.07
CA TYR A 217 12.23 -6.26 2.00
C TYR A 217 12.61 -6.83 0.63
N HIS A 218 13.70 -7.60 0.55
CA HIS A 218 14.09 -8.26 -0.69
C HIS A 218 13.07 -9.33 -1.14
N GLN A 219 12.40 -10.03 -0.22
CA GLN A 219 11.26 -10.89 -0.59
C GLN A 219 10.11 -10.08 -1.19
N GLY A 220 9.83 -8.87 -0.67
CA GLY A 220 8.85 -7.95 -1.26
C GLY A 220 9.17 -7.59 -2.71
N ILE A 221 10.42 -7.21 -2.99
CA ILE A 221 10.90 -6.92 -4.34
C ILE A 221 10.83 -8.17 -5.23
N ASN A 222 11.24 -9.34 -4.72
CA ASN A 222 11.17 -10.59 -5.48
C ASN A 222 9.72 -10.96 -5.82
N SER A 223 8.78 -10.74 -4.90
CA SER A 223 7.34 -10.90 -5.17
C SER A 223 6.88 -9.99 -6.31
N ALA A 224 7.26 -8.70 -6.27
CA ALA A 224 6.93 -7.74 -7.34
C ALA A 224 7.49 -8.19 -8.71
N LYS A 225 8.74 -8.63 -8.76
CA LYS A 225 9.38 -9.17 -9.96
C LYS A 225 8.68 -10.42 -10.48
N GLN A 226 8.38 -11.36 -9.59
CA GLN A 226 7.87 -12.68 -9.97
C GLN A 226 6.40 -12.67 -10.40
N TYR A 227 5.56 -11.88 -9.73
CA TYR A 227 4.10 -11.94 -9.89
C TYR A 227 3.50 -10.70 -10.57
N TYR A 228 4.26 -9.61 -10.64
CA TYR A 228 3.75 -8.30 -11.06
C TYR A 228 4.68 -7.58 -12.04
N ASN A 229 5.46 -8.34 -12.82
CA ASN A 229 6.33 -7.83 -13.88
C ASN A 229 7.32 -6.73 -13.45
N ASN A 230 7.65 -6.67 -12.16
CA ASN A 230 8.43 -5.60 -11.56
C ASN A 230 7.82 -4.19 -11.76
N GLU A 231 6.49 -4.08 -11.76
CA GLU A 231 5.77 -2.83 -12.00
C GLU A 231 5.32 -2.13 -10.70
N HIS A 232 5.75 -2.61 -9.53
CA HIS A 232 5.44 -2.03 -8.20
C HIS A 232 6.61 -1.17 -7.70
N ILE A 233 6.31 -0.04 -7.08
CA ILE A 233 7.30 0.96 -6.68
C ILE A 233 7.58 0.88 -5.18
N TYR A 234 6.55 0.72 -4.34
CA TYR A 234 6.72 0.71 -2.88
C TYR A 234 7.68 -0.35 -2.36
N PRO A 235 7.83 -1.57 -2.94
CA PRO A 235 8.85 -2.51 -2.48
C PRO A 235 10.27 -1.93 -2.45
N TYR A 236 10.58 -1.05 -3.39
CA TYR A 236 11.85 -0.33 -3.45
C TYR A 236 11.89 0.86 -2.49
N ILE A 237 10.78 1.59 -2.35
CA ILE A 237 10.67 2.71 -1.39
C ILE A 237 10.83 2.22 0.06
N TYR A 238 10.25 1.08 0.41
CA TYR A 238 10.44 0.43 1.71
C TYR A 238 11.93 0.13 1.98
N LEU A 239 12.61 -0.49 1.01
CA LEU A 239 14.04 -0.81 1.12
C LEU A 239 14.90 0.46 1.23
N ALA A 240 14.62 1.46 0.41
CA ALA A 240 15.33 2.75 0.45
C ALA A 240 15.17 3.44 1.80
N SER A 241 13.94 3.43 2.34
CA SER A 241 13.63 4.01 3.65
C SER A 241 14.36 3.31 4.78
N TYR A 242 14.43 1.97 4.77
CA TYR A 242 15.24 1.19 5.71
C TYR A 242 16.72 1.60 5.65
N HIS A 243 17.31 1.65 4.46
CA HIS A 243 18.71 2.07 4.30
C HIS A 243 18.93 3.51 4.75
N CYS A 244 17.99 4.42 4.45
CA CYS A 244 18.04 5.82 4.88
C CYS A 244 18.01 5.96 6.41
N ARG A 245 17.09 5.29 7.11
CA ARG A 245 17.02 5.26 8.58
C ARG A 245 18.32 4.76 9.21
N ASN A 246 18.95 3.77 8.58
CA ASN A 246 20.19 3.15 9.03
C ASN A 246 21.45 3.82 8.47
N LYS A 247 21.34 5.00 7.84
CA LYS A 247 22.45 5.80 7.28
C LYS A 247 23.31 5.06 6.23
N ASN A 248 22.75 4.05 5.57
CA ASN A 248 23.36 3.32 4.46
C ASN A 248 23.11 4.07 3.15
N VAL A 249 23.84 5.17 2.93
CA VAL A 249 23.54 6.16 1.88
C VAL A 249 23.60 5.57 0.47
N LYS A 250 24.59 4.72 0.20
CA LYS A 250 24.77 4.09 -1.11
C LYS A 250 23.60 3.17 -1.44
N GLU A 251 23.24 2.29 -0.52
CA GLU A 251 22.16 1.34 -0.71
C GLU A 251 20.79 2.05 -0.77
N ALA A 252 20.61 3.16 -0.04
CA ALA A 252 19.41 3.99 -0.15
C ALA A 252 19.27 4.61 -1.55
N LEU A 253 20.35 5.21 -2.08
CA LEU A 253 20.36 5.78 -3.43
C LEU A 253 20.18 4.71 -4.52
N GLU A 254 20.76 3.52 -4.33
CA GLU A 254 20.53 2.38 -5.22
C GLU A 254 19.05 1.99 -5.28
N ALA A 255 18.40 1.87 -4.13
CA ALA A 255 16.99 1.49 -4.06
C ALA A 255 16.06 2.60 -4.62
N TRP A 256 16.38 3.88 -4.41
CA TRP A 256 15.64 4.98 -5.06
C TRP A 256 15.86 4.99 -6.58
N ALA A 257 17.07 4.73 -7.07
CA ALA A 257 17.35 4.61 -8.51
C ALA A 257 16.59 3.43 -9.14
N ASP A 258 16.50 2.30 -8.44
CA ASP A 258 15.67 1.16 -8.86
C ASP A 258 14.18 1.55 -8.91
N SER A 259 13.69 2.31 -7.92
CA SER A 259 12.31 2.82 -7.93
C SER A 259 12.05 3.76 -9.10
N ALA A 260 13.01 4.62 -9.43
CA ALA A 260 12.98 5.51 -10.59
C ALA A 260 12.98 4.71 -11.91
N THR A 261 13.73 3.61 -11.95
CA THR A 261 13.77 2.67 -13.09
C THR A 261 12.41 2.00 -13.32
N VAL A 262 11.61 1.77 -12.28
CA VAL A 262 10.24 1.25 -12.43
C VAL A 262 9.27 2.33 -12.90
N ILE A 263 9.29 3.52 -12.29
CA ILE A 263 8.33 4.59 -12.61
C ILE A 263 8.54 5.17 -14.03
N GLN A 264 9.74 5.10 -14.61
CA GLN A 264 10.04 5.66 -15.94
C GLN A 264 9.14 5.11 -17.06
N ASP A 265 8.58 3.90 -16.89
CA ASP A 265 7.70 3.25 -17.87
C ASP A 265 6.22 3.59 -17.71
N TYR A 266 5.87 4.41 -16.72
CA TYR A 266 4.52 4.92 -16.46
C TYR A 266 4.33 6.32 -17.06
N ASN A 267 3.09 6.63 -17.42
CA ASN A 267 2.70 8.00 -17.72
C ASN A 267 2.19 8.64 -16.43
N TYR A 268 2.70 9.82 -16.08
CA TYR A 268 2.15 10.57 -14.96
C TYR A 268 0.74 11.05 -15.27
N CYS A 269 -0.25 10.54 -14.53
CA CYS A 269 -1.65 10.92 -14.65
C CYS A 269 -2.09 11.75 -13.43
N ARG A 270 -3.23 12.45 -13.57
CA ARG A 270 -3.74 13.37 -12.54
C ARG A 270 -3.96 12.71 -11.18
N GLU A 271 -4.30 11.42 -11.17
CA GLU A 271 -4.61 10.67 -9.95
C GLU A 271 -3.37 10.03 -9.31
N ASP A 272 -2.18 10.15 -9.93
CA ASP A 272 -0.92 9.64 -9.40
C ASP A 272 -0.25 10.64 -8.42
N GLU A 273 -1.04 11.47 -7.74
CA GLU A 273 -0.55 12.55 -6.87
C GLU A 273 0.28 12.01 -5.69
N GLU A 274 -0.10 10.85 -5.13
CA GLU A 274 0.58 10.28 -3.96
C GLU A 274 2.01 9.84 -4.31
N ILE A 275 2.20 9.08 -5.40
CA ILE A 275 3.56 8.69 -5.80
C ILE A 275 4.41 9.89 -6.27
N TYR A 276 3.79 10.92 -6.85
CA TYR A 276 4.49 12.15 -7.18
C TYR A 276 5.04 12.84 -5.93
N LYS A 277 4.24 12.95 -4.86
CA LYS A 277 4.69 13.51 -3.57
C LYS A 277 5.86 12.73 -2.99
N GLU A 278 5.79 11.40 -3.02
CA GLU A 278 6.88 10.53 -2.55
C GLU A 278 8.20 10.84 -3.28
N PHE A 279 8.21 10.84 -4.62
CA PHE A 279 9.41 11.18 -5.39
C PHE A 279 9.85 12.64 -5.17
N PHE A 280 8.90 13.56 -5.02
CA PHE A 280 9.20 14.97 -4.76
C PHE A 280 9.90 15.16 -3.42
N ASP A 281 9.39 14.53 -2.36
CA ASP A 281 9.94 14.61 -1.00
C ASP A 281 11.31 13.92 -0.93
N VAL A 282 11.45 12.77 -1.58
CA VAL A 282 12.76 12.09 -1.69
C VAL A 282 13.79 12.98 -2.37
N ALA A 283 13.46 13.56 -3.53
CA ALA A 283 14.40 14.34 -4.33
C ALA A 283 14.75 15.70 -3.71
N ASN A 284 13.80 16.36 -3.03
CA ASN A 284 13.95 17.74 -2.58
C ASN A 284 14.17 17.91 -1.07
N ASP A 285 13.91 16.88 -0.26
CA ASP A 285 14.11 16.92 1.18
C ASP A 285 15.03 15.80 1.66
N VAL A 286 14.66 14.53 1.43
CA VAL A 286 15.37 13.38 2.02
C VAL A 286 16.80 13.26 1.48
N VAL A 287 16.99 13.19 0.16
CA VAL A 287 18.32 13.03 -0.45
C VAL A 287 19.23 14.24 -0.15
N PRO A 288 18.78 15.51 -0.31
CA PRO A 288 19.60 16.66 0.05
C PRO A 288 20.05 16.65 1.52
N ASN A 289 19.17 16.32 2.46
CA ASN A 289 19.52 16.24 3.88
C ASN A 289 20.50 15.11 4.15
N LEU A 290 20.29 13.93 3.56
CA LEU A 290 21.18 12.77 3.69
C LEU A 290 22.60 13.11 3.19
N LEU A 291 22.72 13.71 2.01
CA LEU A 291 24.03 14.10 1.46
C LEU A 291 24.71 15.20 2.28
N LYS A 292 23.94 16.15 2.84
CA LYS A 292 24.47 17.20 3.71
C LYS A 292 25.04 16.63 5.02
N GLU A 293 24.37 15.65 5.61
CA GLU A 293 24.88 14.97 6.80
C GLU A 293 26.18 14.20 6.50
N VAL A 294 26.24 13.48 5.38
CA VAL A 294 27.46 12.78 4.95
C VAL A 294 28.60 13.75 4.70
N ALA A 295 28.33 14.90 4.08
CA ALA A 295 29.32 15.98 3.92
C ALA A 295 29.87 16.48 5.25
N SER A 296 28.99 16.73 6.21
CA SER A 296 29.38 17.21 7.55
C SER A 296 30.21 16.17 8.33
N LEU A 297 29.92 14.88 8.15
CA LEU A 297 30.72 13.80 8.75
C LEU A 297 32.12 13.71 8.13
N ALA A 298 32.25 13.90 6.82
CA ALA A 298 33.53 13.96 6.13
C ALA A 298 34.36 15.16 6.64
N ASP A 299 33.76 16.35 6.73
CA ASP A 299 34.38 17.56 7.29
C ASP A 299 34.94 17.31 8.70
N SER A 300 34.16 16.68 9.59
CA SER A 300 34.58 16.43 10.98
C SER A 300 35.71 15.40 11.10
N THR A 301 35.82 14.50 10.13
CA THR A 301 36.88 13.48 10.07
C THR A 301 38.16 14.10 9.51
N GLU A 302 38.02 15.02 8.55
CA GLU A 302 39.11 15.83 8.02
C GLU A 302 39.62 16.86 9.03
N GLU A 303 38.78 17.54 9.82
CA GLU A 303 39.28 18.44 10.88
C GLU A 303 40.12 17.71 11.94
N LYS A 304 39.75 16.47 12.28
CA LYS A 304 40.57 15.60 13.15
C LYS A 304 41.88 15.16 12.49
N GLY A 305 41.93 15.04 11.17
CA GLY A 305 43.14 14.72 10.40
C GLY A 305 43.98 15.94 9.98
N ALA A 306 43.37 17.11 9.82
CA ALA A 306 43.95 18.37 9.39
C ALA A 306 44.49 19.18 10.57
N ALA A 307 44.01 18.93 11.79
CA ALA A 307 44.72 19.28 13.02
C ALA A 307 46.13 18.64 13.09
N GLU A 308 46.38 17.55 12.34
CA GLU A 308 47.71 16.97 12.16
C GLU A 308 48.44 17.44 10.89
N ARG A 309 47.73 17.98 9.89
CA ARG A 309 48.29 18.43 8.59
C ARG A 309 47.47 19.60 8.05
N GLY A 310 47.92 20.83 8.29
CA GLY A 310 47.16 22.04 7.97
C GLY A 310 46.95 22.32 6.48
N GLU A 311 45.88 21.80 5.88
CA GLU A 311 45.33 22.23 4.59
C GLU A 311 43.79 22.17 4.62
N VAL A 312 43.14 23.16 4.00
CA VAL A 312 41.66 23.28 3.89
C VAL A 312 41.29 23.25 2.42
N SER A 313 40.39 22.35 2.01
CA SER A 313 39.81 22.30 0.66
C SER A 313 38.34 21.90 0.69
N GLY A 314 37.52 22.50 -0.18
CA GLY A 314 36.05 22.42 -0.17
C GLY A 314 35.48 21.01 -0.44
N VAL A 315 34.53 20.60 0.40
CA VAL A 315 34.19 19.18 0.67
C VAL A 315 33.05 18.61 -0.16
N THR A 316 32.18 19.43 -0.75
CA THR A 316 31.07 18.93 -1.59
C THR A 316 31.55 18.26 -2.88
N THR A 317 32.70 18.69 -3.43
CA THR A 317 33.28 18.12 -4.65
C THR A 317 34.05 16.81 -4.38
N ILE A 318 34.46 16.54 -3.14
CA ILE A 318 35.34 15.41 -2.80
C ILE A 318 34.55 14.11 -2.59
N ILE A 319 33.37 14.16 -1.98
CA ILE A 319 32.54 12.97 -1.76
C ILE A 319 32.01 12.41 -3.09
N LEU A 320 31.57 13.29 -3.99
CA LEU A 320 31.07 12.90 -5.32
C LEU A 320 32.21 12.46 -6.26
N ASN A 321 33.43 13.01 -6.13
CA ASN A 321 34.58 12.56 -6.92
C ASN A 321 35.21 11.24 -6.42
N ASN A 322 35.05 10.89 -5.14
CA ASN A 322 35.63 9.66 -4.58
C ASN A 322 34.71 8.43 -4.67
N GLN A 323 33.44 8.59 -5.06
CA GLN A 323 32.50 7.47 -5.22
C GLN A 323 31.66 7.61 -6.52
N PRO A 324 32.22 7.27 -7.70
CA PRO A 324 31.53 7.39 -8.98
C PRO A 324 30.23 6.57 -9.08
N LEU A 325 30.09 5.50 -8.28
CA LEU A 325 28.86 4.71 -8.17
C LEU A 325 27.69 5.51 -7.58
N LEU A 326 27.93 6.37 -6.58
CA LEU A 326 26.89 7.22 -5.99
C LEU A 326 26.37 8.25 -6.99
N CYS A 327 27.28 8.85 -7.76
CA CYS A 327 26.91 9.80 -8.82
C CYS A 327 26.10 9.10 -9.92
N GLY A 328 26.46 7.88 -10.29
CA GLY A 328 25.71 7.08 -11.26
C GLY A 328 24.30 6.67 -10.80
N GLN A 329 24.06 6.55 -9.49
CA GLN A 329 22.73 6.25 -8.92
C GLN A 329 21.84 7.49 -8.83
N LEU A 330 22.43 8.68 -8.66
CA LEU A 330 21.68 9.93 -8.56
C LEU A 330 21.22 10.47 -9.93
N LEU A 331 21.94 10.11 -11.00
CA LEU A 331 21.65 10.50 -12.38
C LEU A 331 20.54 9.65 -13.02
#